data_AF-A0A655VHN0-F1
#
_entry.id   AF-A0A655VHN0-F1
#
_cell.length_a   1.000
_cell.length_b   1.000
_cell.length_c   1.000
_cell.angle_alpha   90.00
_cell.angle_beta   90.00
_cell.angle_gamma   90.00
#
_symmetry.space_group_name_H-M   'P 1'
#
loop_
_entity.id
_entity.type
_entity.pdbx_description
1 polymer ?
#
loop_
_entity_poly.entity_id
_entity_poly.type
_entity_poly.pdbx_seq_one_letter_code
_entity_poly.pdbx_strand_id
1 'polypeptide(L)'
;MNLIFALGIFASAAALWLTPIDHLWFLAGCFFCIGFFVFGPQMMIGMAAAECARKDLAGTATGFVGLFSYLGAALASYPMSLAIEAWGWEGFFCLITAAAAVISLQLLPFIKAQQPVTEDE
;
A
#
# COMPACT_ATOMS: atom_id res chain seq x y z
N MET A 1 1.09 -13.12 -2.33
CA MET A 1 0.63 -12.49 -1.07
C MET A 1 -0.02 -11.12 -1.32
N ASN A 2 0.71 -10.12 -1.83
CA ASN A 2 0.18 -8.76 -2.07
C ASN A 2 -1.08 -8.69 -2.95
N LEU A 3 -1.23 -9.57 -3.94
CA LEU A 3 -2.41 -9.60 -4.80
C LEU A 3 -3.70 -9.96 -4.03
N ILE A 4 -3.62 -10.85 -3.04
CA ILE A 4 -4.78 -11.26 -2.22
C ILE A 4 -5.25 -10.08 -1.38
N PHE A 5 -4.32 -9.36 -0.77
CA PHE A 5 -4.63 -8.15 0.00
C PHE A 5 -5.18 -7.03 -0.89
N ALA A 6 -4.61 -6.82 -2.08
CA ALA A 6 -5.11 -5.83 -3.04
C ALA A 6 -6.54 -6.14 -3.50
N LEU A 7 -6.84 -7.41 -3.81
CA LEU A 7 -8.20 -7.87 -4.14
C LEU A 7 -9.16 -7.68 -2.96
N GLY A 8 -8.71 -7.99 -1.74
CA GLY A 8 -9.50 -7.78 -0.52
C GLY A 8 -9.83 -6.30 -0.27
N ILE A 9 -8.87 -5.39 -0.47
CA ILE A 9 -9.08 -3.94 -0.39
C ILE A 9 -10.08 -3.49 -1.46
N PHE A 10 -9.89 -3.92 -2.72
CA PHE A 10 -10.78 -3.56 -3.82
C PHE A 10 -12.22 -4.01 -3.56
N ALA A 11 -12.41 -5.27 -3.14
CA ALA A 11 -13.73 -5.81 -2.83
C ALA A 11 -14.39 -5.07 -1.66
N SER A 12 -13.63 -4.77 -0.60
CA SER A 12 -14.15 -4.06 0.58
C SER A 12 -14.51 -2.60 0.27
N ALA A 13 -13.70 -1.92 -0.54
CA ALA A 13 -13.97 -0.56 -1.00
C ALA A 13 -15.18 -0.51 -1.96
N ALA A 14 -15.29 -1.46 -2.88
CA ALA A 14 -16.44 -1.58 -3.76
C ALA A 14 -17.74 -1.86 -2.99
N ALA A 15 -17.69 -2.72 -1.97
CA ALA A 15 -18.81 -2.97 -1.07
C ALA A 15 -19.23 -1.70 -0.33
N LEU A 16 -18.27 -0.91 0.18
CA LEU A 16 -18.55 0.37 0.82
C LEU A 16 -19.21 1.37 -0.14
N TRP A 17 -18.79 1.40 -1.41
CA TRP A 17 -19.30 2.31 -2.42
C TRP A 17 -20.72 1.95 -2.91
N LEU A 18 -21.00 0.65 -3.05
CA LEU A 18 -22.27 0.16 -3.62
C LEU A 18 -23.39 0.01 -2.59
N THR A 19 -23.08 0.02 -1.30
CA THR A 19 -24.09 -0.22 -0.26
C THR A 19 -24.62 1.10 0.31
N PRO A 20 -25.94 1.29 0.38
CA PRO A 20 -26.52 2.46 1.03
C PRO A 20 -26.24 2.43 2.55
N ILE A 21 -26.05 3.62 3.15
CA ILE A 21 -25.55 3.83 4.53
C ILE A 21 -26.66 3.58 5.57
N ASP A 22 -27.33 2.43 5.47
CA ASP A 22 -28.58 2.18 6.19
C ASP A 22 -28.34 1.24 7.39
N HIS A 23 -27.32 0.38 7.32
CA HIS A 23 -27.01 -0.63 8.33
C HIS A 23 -25.62 -0.46 8.95
N LEU A 24 -25.59 0.01 10.20
CA LEU A 24 -24.37 0.23 10.99
C LEU A 24 -23.45 -1.01 11.06
N TRP A 25 -24.03 -2.20 11.22
CA TRP A 25 -23.26 -3.45 11.31
C TRP A 25 -22.55 -3.81 10.00
N PHE A 26 -23.20 -3.57 8.88
CA PHE A 26 -22.60 -3.80 7.57
C PHE A 26 -21.46 -2.82 7.31
N LEU A 27 -21.68 -1.54 7.64
CA LEU A 27 -20.67 -0.50 7.55
C LEU A 27 -19.44 -0.80 8.43
N ALA A 28 -19.66 -1.22 9.68
CA ALA A 28 -18.60 -1.63 10.59
C ALA A 28 -17.83 -2.84 10.06
N GLY A 29 -18.52 -3.82 9.48
CA GLY A 29 -17.90 -4.95 8.81
C GLY A 29 -17.02 -4.55 7.62
N CYS A 30 -17.49 -3.63 6.77
CA CYS A 30 -16.71 -3.10 5.65
C CYS A 30 -15.45 -2.36 6.14
N PHE A 31 -15.57 -1.48 7.15
CA PHE A 31 -14.41 -0.79 7.72
C PHE A 31 -13.42 -1.75 8.38
N PHE A 32 -13.92 -2.79 9.07
CA PHE A 32 -13.08 -3.85 9.62
C PHE A 32 -12.29 -4.56 8.52
N CYS A 33 -12.96 -4.97 7.43
CA CYS A 33 -12.31 -5.64 6.31
C CYS A 33 -11.27 -4.74 5.64
N ILE A 34 -11.58 -3.46 5.40
CA ILE A 34 -10.61 -2.50 4.87
C ILE A 34 -9.39 -2.42 5.79
N GLY A 35 -9.59 -2.26 7.11
CA GLY A 35 -8.49 -2.21 8.07
C GLY A 35 -7.64 -3.48 8.08
N PHE A 36 -8.28 -4.66 8.08
CA PHE A 36 -7.59 -5.94 8.05
C PHE A 36 -6.74 -6.11 6.79
N PHE A 37 -7.30 -5.83 5.62
CA PHE A 37 -6.60 -6.02 4.35
C PHE A 37 -5.51 -4.97 4.08
N VAL A 38 -5.65 -3.75 4.61
CA VAL A 38 -4.60 -2.71 4.54
C VAL A 38 -3.44 -3.02 5.49
N PHE A 39 -3.72 -3.56 6.68
CA PHE A 39 -2.68 -3.87 7.66
C PHE A 39 -1.75 -5.00 7.20
N GLY A 40 -2.25 -5.95 6.38
CA GLY A 40 -1.45 -7.07 5.85
C GLY A 40 -0.19 -6.63 5.09
N PRO A 41 -0.30 -5.86 3.99
CA PRO A 41 0.85 -5.32 3.28
C PRO A 41 1.74 -4.44 4.15
N GLN A 42 1.16 -3.63 5.04
CA GLN A 42 1.92 -2.78 5.96
C GLN A 42 2.82 -3.61 6.90
N MET A 43 2.30 -4.73 7.44
CA MET A 43 3.05 -5.65 8.28
C MET A 43 4.17 -6.35 7.50
N MET A 44 3.91 -6.76 6.25
CA MET A 44 4.92 -7.41 5.42
C MET A 44 6.13 -6.52 5.13
N ILE A 45 5.92 -5.22 4.92
CA ILE A 45 7.02 -4.26 4.72
C ILE A 45 7.92 -4.22 5.97
N GLY A 46 7.32 -4.20 7.16
CA GLY A 46 8.06 -4.28 8.42
C GLY A 46 8.83 -5.60 8.56
N MET A 47 8.20 -6.72 8.24
CA MET A 47 8.85 -8.03 8.28
C MET A 47 10.06 -8.10 7.33
N ALA A 48 9.92 -7.64 6.10
CA ALA A 48 11.01 -7.60 5.13
C ALA A 48 12.19 -6.72 5.64
N ALA A 49 11.89 -5.57 6.25
CA ALA A 49 12.92 -4.72 6.86
C ALA A 49 13.65 -5.42 8.02
N ALA A 50 12.94 -6.21 8.83
CA ALA A 50 13.52 -6.99 9.91
C ALA A 50 14.39 -8.14 9.39
N GLU A 51 13.96 -8.84 8.34
CA GLU A 51 14.69 -9.95 7.71
C GLU A 51 15.97 -9.50 7.00
N CYS A 52 15.98 -8.30 6.41
CA CYS A 52 17.18 -7.72 5.81
C CYS A 52 18.19 -7.18 6.85
N ALA A 53 17.80 -7.08 8.12
CA ALA A 53 18.63 -6.55 9.18
C ALA A 53 19.30 -7.66 10.01
N ARG A 54 20.35 -7.29 10.75
CA ARG A 54 20.91 -8.19 11.76
C ARG A 54 19.94 -8.33 12.95
N LYS A 55 19.97 -9.50 13.60
CA LYS A 55 19.06 -9.86 14.71
C LYS A 55 19.07 -8.87 15.88
N ASP A 56 20.21 -8.24 16.14
CA ASP A 56 20.42 -7.21 17.17
C ASP A 56 19.88 -5.83 16.79
N LEU A 57 19.60 -5.59 15.50
CA LEU A 57 19.20 -4.29 14.95
C LEU A 57 17.85 -4.32 14.23
N ALA A 58 17.14 -5.47 14.26
CA ALA A 58 15.87 -5.64 13.57
C ALA A 58 14.82 -4.58 13.99
N GLY A 59 14.75 -4.23 15.27
CA GLY A 59 13.86 -3.17 15.76
C GLY A 59 14.21 -1.77 15.26
N THR A 60 15.50 -1.47 15.08
CA THR A 60 15.95 -0.18 14.53
C THR A 60 15.66 -0.09 13.04
N ALA A 61 15.85 -1.17 12.29
CA ALA A 61 15.57 -1.23 10.86
C ALA A 61 14.06 -1.05 10.56
N THR A 62 13.20 -1.76 11.31
CA THR A 62 11.74 -1.61 11.17
C THR A 62 11.28 -0.21 11.58
N GLY A 63 11.84 0.35 12.67
CA GLY A 63 11.56 1.70 13.12
C GLY A 63 11.98 2.78 12.12
N PHE A 64 13.15 2.62 11.49
CA PHE A 64 13.63 3.52 10.45
C PHE A 64 12.72 3.49 9.21
N VAL A 65 12.40 2.29 8.70
CA VAL A 65 11.48 2.14 7.56
C VAL A 65 10.09 2.71 7.90
N GLY A 66 9.59 2.47 9.11
CA GLY A 66 8.34 3.02 9.60
C GLY A 66 8.33 4.55 9.67
N LEU A 67 9.42 5.18 10.14
CA LEU A 67 9.51 6.64 10.21
C LEU A 67 9.36 7.27 8.83
N PHE A 68 10.08 6.76 7.83
CA PHE A 68 10.02 7.31 6.47
C PHE A 68 8.71 6.99 5.75
N SER A 69 8.09 5.83 6.03
CA SER A 69 6.79 5.50 5.43
C SER A 69 5.68 6.42 5.93
N TYR A 70 5.60 6.66 7.25
CA TYR A 70 4.61 7.58 7.82
C TYR A 70 4.88 9.04 7.48
N LEU A 71 6.16 9.45 7.44
CA LEU A 71 6.52 10.80 6.97
C LEU A 71 6.09 11.00 5.51
N GLY A 72 6.34 10.01 4.64
CA GLY A 72 5.88 10.04 3.26
C GLY A 72 4.35 10.13 3.15
N ALA A 73 3.61 9.36 3.95
CA ALA A 73 2.15 9.42 3.98
C ALA A 73 1.63 10.81 4.42
N ALA A 74 2.25 11.42 5.44
CA ALA A 74 1.91 12.76 5.89
C ALA A 74 2.17 13.80 4.79
N LEU A 75 3.33 13.73 4.13
CA LEU A 75 3.71 14.65 3.06
C LEU A 75 2.87 14.46 1.79
N ALA A 76 2.41 13.23 1.49
CA ALA A 76 1.58 12.94 0.33
C ALA A 76 0.15 13.50 0.44
N SER A 77 -0.34 13.72 1.66
CA SER A 77 -1.70 14.21 1.90
C SER A 77 -1.91 15.65 1.38
N TYR A 78 -0.91 16.51 1.51
CA TYR A 78 -0.96 17.90 1.04
C TYR A 78 -1.09 18.06 -0.50
N PRO A 79 -0.19 17.51 -1.33
CA PRO A 79 -0.30 17.61 -2.79
C PRO A 79 -1.55 16.89 -3.31
N MET A 80 -1.99 15.82 -2.65
CA MET A 80 -3.24 15.15 -2.99
C MET A 80 -4.46 16.03 -2.76
N SER A 81 -4.51 16.75 -1.63
CA SER A 81 -5.56 17.73 -1.36
C SER A 81 -5.57 18.86 -2.40
N LEU A 82 -4.39 19.38 -2.76
CA LEU A 82 -4.26 20.44 -3.75
C LEU A 82 -4.72 19.99 -5.15
N ALA A 83 -4.43 18.75 -5.53
CA ALA A 83 -4.87 18.19 -6.81
C ALA A 83 -6.41 18.05 -6.88
N ILE A 84 -7.05 17.69 -5.76
CA ILE A 84 -8.51 17.63 -5.65
C ILE A 84 -9.12 19.03 -5.72
N GLU A 85 -8.55 20.02 -5.03
CA GLU A 85 -9.05 21.40 -5.08
C GLU A 85 -8.95 22.01 -6.49
N ALA A 86 -7.85 21.75 -7.22
CA ALA A 86 -7.61 22.35 -8.53
C ALA A 86 -8.33 21.63 -9.69
N TRP A 87 -8.36 20.30 -9.68
CA TRP A 87 -8.83 19.48 -10.81
C TRP A 87 -9.93 18.48 -10.44
N GLY A 88 -10.42 18.52 -9.18
CA GLY A 88 -11.44 17.61 -8.71
C GLY A 88 -10.98 16.16 -8.67
N TRP A 89 -11.93 15.25 -8.84
CA TRP A 89 -11.68 13.80 -8.84
C TRP A 89 -10.76 13.33 -9.96
N GLU A 90 -10.78 13.99 -11.12
CA GLU A 90 -9.90 13.67 -12.26
C GLU A 90 -8.42 13.89 -11.90
N GLY A 91 -8.10 14.98 -11.20
CA GLY A 91 -6.76 15.26 -10.69
C GLY A 91 -6.28 14.19 -9.70
N PHE A 92 -7.16 13.75 -8.81
CA PHE A 92 -6.88 12.66 -7.87
C PHE A 92 -6.56 11.35 -8.60
N PHE A 93 -7.42 10.92 -9.54
CA PHE A 93 -7.21 9.69 -10.29
C PHE A 93 -5.92 9.76 -11.13
N CYS A 94 -5.66 10.87 -11.80
CA CYS A 94 -4.42 11.08 -12.56
C CYS A 94 -3.17 10.93 -11.66
N LEU A 95 -3.18 11.56 -10.49
CA LEU A 95 -2.05 11.56 -9.56
C LEU A 95 -1.77 10.17 -8.99
N ILE A 96 -2.80 9.42 -8.58
CA ILE A 96 -2.61 8.05 -8.08
C ILE A 96 -2.17 7.08 -9.19
N THR A 97 -2.67 7.25 -10.42
CA THR A 97 -2.25 6.43 -11.57
C THR A 97 -0.79 6.70 -11.94
N ALA A 98 -0.36 7.96 -11.95
CA ALA A 98 1.03 8.33 -12.19
C ALA A 98 1.95 7.77 -11.10
N ALA A 99 1.57 7.89 -9.82
CA ALA A 99 2.33 7.31 -8.71
C ALA A 99 2.45 5.78 -8.83
N ALA A 100 1.35 5.09 -9.16
CA ALA A 100 1.35 3.65 -9.38
C ALA A 100 2.25 3.23 -10.55
N ALA A 101 2.27 4.01 -11.64
CA ALA A 101 3.15 3.77 -12.78
C ALA A 101 4.63 3.92 -12.39
N VAL A 102 5.00 4.96 -11.65
CA VAL A 102 6.37 5.18 -11.17
C VAL A 102 6.82 4.05 -10.25
N ILE A 103 5.98 3.66 -9.29
CA ILE A 103 6.26 2.52 -8.39
C ILE A 103 6.45 1.22 -9.19
N SER A 104 5.58 0.96 -10.17
CA SER A 104 5.67 -0.21 -11.04
C SER A 104 6.98 -0.21 -11.85
N LEU A 105 7.40 0.94 -12.39
CA LEU A 105 8.67 1.09 -13.10
C LEU A 105 9.88 0.84 -12.18
N GLN A 106 9.84 1.30 -10.93
CA GLN A 106 10.89 1.02 -9.95
C GLN A 106 10.92 -0.44 -9.49
N LEU A 107 9.79 -1.15 -9.49
CA LEU A 107 9.70 -2.56 -9.14
C LEU A 107 10.14 -3.52 -10.28
N LEU A 108 10.04 -3.10 -11.55
CA LEU A 108 10.50 -3.90 -12.71
C LEU A 108 11.94 -4.46 -12.58
N PRO A 109 12.97 -3.68 -12.20
CA PRO A 109 14.32 -4.23 -12.03
C PRO A 109 14.40 -5.28 -10.91
N PHE A 110 13.61 -5.13 -9.84
CA PHE A 110 13.57 -6.11 -8.75
C PHE A 110 12.94 -7.45 -9.17
N ILE A 111 11.94 -7.43 -10.07
CA ILE A 111 11.37 -8.67 -10.62
C ILE A 111 12.43 -9.47 -11.39
N LYS A 112 13.28 -8.81 -12.17
CA LYS A 112 14.38 -9.48 -12.89
C LYS A 112 15.44 -10.03 -11.93
N ALA A 113 15.75 -9.31 -10.85
CA ALA A 113 16.72 -9.76 -9.85
C ALA A 113 16.25 -10.98 -9.04
N GLN A 114 14.95 -11.30 -9.02
CA GLN A 114 14.41 -12.49 -8.35
C GLN A 114 14.34 -13.73 -9.24
N GLN A 115 14.74 -13.65 -10.52
CA GLN A 115 14.89 -14.86 -11.32
C GLN A 115 16.02 -15.69 -10.70
N PRO A 116 15.80 -16.99 -10.39
CA PRO A 116 16.89 -17.85 -9.99
C PRO A 116 17.94 -17.76 -11.10
N VAL A 117 19.21 -17.61 -10.72
CA VAL A 117 20.29 -17.91 -11.66
C VAL A 117 20.06 -19.37 -12.04
N THR A 118 19.48 -19.60 -13.22
CA THR A 118 19.68 -20.88 -13.89
C THR A 118 21.17 -20.96 -14.08
N GLU A 119 21.81 -21.85 -13.33
CA GLU A 119 23.14 -22.37 -13.65
C GLU A 119 23.03 -22.94 -15.07
N ASP A 120 23.17 -22.07 -16.07
CA ASP A 120 23.60 -22.49 -17.39
C ASP A 120 25.09 -22.80 -17.25
N GLU A 121 25.39 -24.08 -17.51
CA GLU A 121 26.66 -24.81 -17.34
C GLU A 121 27.95 -24.06 -17.70
#